data_AF-A0A7J9VL13-F1
#
_entry.id   AF-A0A7J9VL13-F1
#
_cell.length_a   1.000
_cell.length_b   1.000
_cell.length_c   1.000
_cell.angle_alpha   90.00
_cell.angle_beta   90.00
_cell.angle_gamma   90.00
#
_symmetry.space_group_name_H-M   'P 1'
#
loop_
_entity.id
_entity.type
_entity.pdbx_description
1 polymer ?
#
loop_
_entity_poly.entity_id
_entity_poly.type
_entity_poly.pdbx_seq_one_letter_code
_entity_poly.pdbx_strand_id
1 'polypeptide(L)'
;FSTALCDRAGRVVAQGLCLPLHLGAIPDAVEHLLDRYGGRIHPGDVFILNDPSQGGMHLPDIFLFQPIHLDGELIGFAVCVAHYPDIGGRVAGGNAVDSTEIFQEGLQIPAVKLYDRGIRNDALQAMILRNVRVPAAVAGDLAAQRAACRVGERQYIVLAERYTPDGLHQLIDELLNRTERRVRSELARLPDGQYGFADY
;
A
#
# COMPACT_ATOMS: atom_id res chain seq x y z
N PHE A 1 6.86 7.66 5.32
CA PHE A 1 5.62 6.90 5.56
C PHE A 1 4.46 7.53 4.81
N SER A 2 3.54 6.72 4.32
CA SER A 2 2.22 7.14 3.86
C SER A 2 1.21 6.10 4.26
N THR A 3 0.00 6.53 4.59
CA THR A 3 -1.09 5.65 4.97
C THR A 3 -2.28 5.93 4.08
N ALA A 4 -3.01 4.90 3.71
CA ALA A 4 -4.24 5.03 2.94
C ALA A 4 -5.31 4.09 3.47
N LEU A 5 -6.57 4.49 3.25
CA LEU A 5 -7.73 3.63 3.39
C LEU A 5 -8.26 3.36 1.99
N CYS A 6 -8.40 2.09 1.66
CA CYS A 6 -9.03 1.65 0.42
C CYS A 6 -10.36 0.97 0.72
N ASP A 7 -11.29 1.02 -0.22
CA ASP A 7 -12.50 0.23 -0.14
C ASP A 7 -12.25 -1.24 -0.48
N ARG A 8 -13.29 -2.07 -0.41
CA ARG A 8 -13.22 -3.51 -0.72
C ARG A 8 -12.74 -3.83 -2.15
N ALA A 9 -12.85 -2.88 -3.08
CA ALA A 9 -12.39 -3.02 -4.46
C ALA A 9 -10.96 -2.47 -4.67
N GLY A 10 -10.30 -2.01 -3.60
CA GLY A 10 -8.95 -1.44 -3.67
C GLY A 10 -8.86 0.02 -4.11
N ARG A 11 -10.00 0.71 -4.26
CA ARG A 11 -10.01 2.13 -4.61
C ARG A 11 -9.58 2.95 -3.41
N VAL A 12 -8.61 3.83 -3.59
CA VAL A 12 -8.11 4.73 -2.53
C VAL A 12 -9.19 5.74 -2.17
N VAL A 13 -9.67 5.69 -0.93
CA VAL A 13 -10.72 6.58 -0.39
C VAL A 13 -10.11 7.81 0.26
N ALA A 14 -9.06 7.59 1.05
CA ALA A 14 -8.37 8.64 1.77
C ALA A 14 -6.90 8.28 1.91
N GLN A 15 -6.04 9.29 1.86
CA GLN A 15 -4.61 9.15 2.10
C GLN A 15 -4.14 10.19 3.11
N GLY A 16 -3.24 9.79 4.01
CA GLY A 16 -2.53 10.71 4.89
C GLY A 16 -1.77 11.78 4.08
N LEU A 17 -1.67 12.98 4.64
CA LEU A 17 -1.06 14.16 4.02
C LEU A 17 0.48 13.96 3.94
N CYS A 18 0.91 13.14 2.99
CA CYS A 18 2.29 12.71 2.78
C CYS A 18 2.60 12.71 1.28
N LEU A 19 3.65 11.97 0.88
CA LEU A 19 4.18 11.90 -0.48
C LEU A 19 3.09 11.53 -1.52
N PRO A 20 2.74 12.43 -2.45
CA PRO A 20 1.71 12.17 -3.47
C PRO A 20 2.07 11.01 -4.41
N LEU A 21 3.35 10.69 -4.58
CA LEU A 21 3.81 9.58 -5.42
C LEU A 21 3.16 8.24 -5.03
N HIS A 22 3.01 8.00 -3.71
CA HIS A 22 2.42 6.77 -3.20
C HIS A 22 0.93 6.63 -3.56
N LEU A 23 0.24 7.74 -3.85
CA LEU A 23 -1.18 7.74 -4.26
C LEU A 23 -1.38 6.97 -5.58
N GLY A 24 -0.41 7.07 -6.50
CA GLY A 24 -0.49 6.44 -7.80
C GLY A 24 -0.29 4.92 -7.75
N ALA A 25 0.57 4.43 -6.85
CA ALA A 25 0.97 3.02 -6.84
C ALA A 25 0.09 2.11 -5.97
N ILE A 26 -0.57 2.66 -4.92
CA ILE A 26 -1.43 1.87 -4.04
C ILE A 26 -2.56 1.14 -4.80
N PRO A 27 -3.31 1.78 -5.72
CA PRO A 27 -4.36 1.09 -6.48
C PRO A 27 -3.85 -0.15 -7.22
N ASP A 28 -2.77 -0.01 -8.00
CA ASP A 28 -2.19 -1.10 -8.79
C ASP A 28 -1.70 -2.25 -7.91
N ALA A 29 -1.08 -1.93 -6.77
CA ALA A 29 -0.60 -2.93 -5.82
C ALA A 29 -1.74 -3.69 -5.11
N VAL A 30 -2.85 -3.01 -4.79
CA VAL A 30 -4.03 -3.67 -4.22
C VAL A 30 -4.74 -4.51 -5.28
N GLU A 31 -4.83 -4.05 -6.53
CA GLU A 31 -5.36 -4.84 -7.64
C GLU A 31 -4.57 -6.14 -7.82
N HIS A 32 -3.23 -6.06 -7.85
CA HIS A 32 -2.39 -7.26 -7.93
C HIS A 32 -2.61 -8.22 -6.75
N LEU A 33 -2.80 -7.69 -5.55
CA LEU A 33 -3.12 -8.48 -4.35
C LEU A 33 -4.48 -9.17 -4.48
N LEU A 34 -5.51 -8.45 -4.98
CA LEU A 34 -6.85 -8.98 -5.19
C LEU A 34 -6.86 -10.06 -6.28
N ASP A 35 -6.13 -9.88 -7.37
CA ASP A 35 -5.97 -10.90 -8.43
C ASP A 35 -5.34 -12.17 -7.87
N ARG A 36 -4.30 -12.03 -7.04
CA ARG A 36 -3.57 -13.16 -6.47
C ARG A 36 -4.34 -13.87 -5.36
N TYR A 37 -5.01 -13.13 -4.49
CA TYR A 37 -5.59 -13.65 -3.24
C TYR A 37 -7.12 -13.57 -3.17
N GLY A 38 -7.81 -13.11 -4.20
CA GLY A 38 -9.26 -13.03 -4.28
C GLY A 38 -9.96 -14.28 -3.76
N GLY A 39 -10.92 -14.11 -2.86
CA GLY A 39 -11.62 -15.21 -2.17
C GLY A 39 -10.83 -15.94 -1.07
N ARG A 40 -9.56 -15.56 -0.82
CA ARG A 40 -8.66 -16.17 0.20
C ARG A 40 -8.06 -15.14 1.16
N ILE A 41 -8.73 -14.00 1.30
CA ILE A 41 -8.38 -12.91 2.21
C ILE A 41 -9.19 -13.06 3.49
N HIS A 42 -8.50 -13.22 4.63
CA HIS A 42 -9.14 -13.53 5.90
C HIS A 42 -8.85 -12.47 6.97
N PRO A 43 -9.73 -12.35 7.99
CA PRO A 43 -9.46 -11.50 9.14
C PRO A 43 -8.11 -11.82 9.79
N GLY A 44 -7.34 -10.77 10.11
CA GLY A 44 -6.02 -10.90 10.72
C GLY A 44 -4.87 -11.15 9.75
N ASP A 45 -5.13 -11.35 8.46
CA ASP A 45 -4.10 -11.36 7.43
C ASP A 45 -3.37 -10.00 7.37
N VAL A 46 -2.12 -10.03 6.93
CA VAL A 46 -1.37 -8.84 6.51
C VAL A 46 -0.50 -9.25 5.33
N PHE A 47 -0.60 -8.50 4.26
CA PHE A 47 0.23 -8.71 3.08
C PHE A 47 1.37 -7.70 3.04
N ILE A 48 2.48 -8.12 2.46
CA ILE A 48 3.68 -7.30 2.22
C ILE A 48 4.08 -7.39 0.75
N LEU A 49 4.57 -6.28 0.20
CA LEU A 49 5.02 -6.16 -1.19
C LEU A 49 6.01 -5.00 -1.34
N ASN A 50 6.99 -5.12 -2.22
CA ASN A 50 7.74 -3.98 -2.78
C ASN A 50 8.13 -4.15 -4.26
N ASP A 51 7.87 -5.32 -4.86
CA ASP A 51 8.27 -5.65 -6.22
C ASP A 51 7.60 -4.70 -7.23
N PRO A 52 8.38 -3.91 -8.01
CA PRO A 52 7.83 -2.96 -8.97
C PRO A 52 7.00 -3.61 -10.09
N SER A 53 7.28 -4.87 -10.42
CA SER A 53 6.49 -5.61 -11.42
C SER A 53 5.08 -5.98 -10.92
N GLN A 54 4.79 -5.77 -9.63
CA GLN A 54 3.55 -6.13 -8.95
C GLN A 54 2.85 -4.91 -8.31
N GLY A 55 3.18 -3.69 -8.76
CA GLY A 55 2.60 -2.44 -8.24
C GLY A 55 3.46 -1.72 -7.18
N GLY A 56 4.64 -2.25 -6.83
CA GLY A 56 5.64 -1.49 -6.08
C GLY A 56 6.18 -0.30 -6.89
N MET A 57 6.83 0.65 -6.21
CA MET A 57 7.45 1.81 -6.88
C MET A 57 8.94 1.59 -7.11
N HIS A 58 9.64 1.23 -6.04
CA HIS A 58 11.03 0.77 -6.02
C HIS A 58 11.24 -0.08 -4.76
N LEU A 59 12.34 -0.82 -4.69
CA LEU A 59 12.53 -1.81 -3.63
C LEU A 59 12.52 -1.25 -2.20
N PRO A 60 13.07 -0.04 -1.91
CA PRO A 60 13.00 0.49 -0.55
C PRO A 60 11.57 0.82 -0.07
N ASP A 61 10.59 1.05 -0.94
CA ASP A 61 9.23 1.36 -0.52
C ASP A 61 8.43 0.08 -0.27
N ILE A 62 8.28 -0.26 1.01
CA ILE A 62 7.57 -1.47 1.45
C ILE A 62 6.11 -1.14 1.72
N PHE A 63 5.21 -1.87 1.07
CA PHE A 63 3.77 -1.79 1.26
C PHE A 63 3.32 -2.85 2.24
N LEU A 64 2.53 -2.46 3.24
CA LEU A 64 1.69 -3.36 4.03
C LEU A 64 0.22 -3.13 3.73
N PHE A 65 -0.49 -4.22 3.44
CA PHE A 65 -1.94 -4.20 3.25
C PHE A 65 -2.59 -5.04 4.35
N GLN A 66 -3.45 -4.40 5.12
CA GLN A 66 -4.25 -5.07 6.14
C GLN A 66 -5.71 -5.04 5.70
N PRO A 67 -6.30 -6.19 5.32
CA PRO A 67 -7.73 -6.28 5.06
C PRO A 67 -8.51 -5.96 6.34
N ILE A 68 -9.63 -5.28 6.16
CA ILE A 68 -10.53 -4.86 7.23
C ILE A 68 -11.82 -5.64 7.02
N HIS A 69 -12.20 -6.43 8.02
CA HIS A 69 -13.42 -7.21 8.01
C HIS A 69 -14.39 -6.71 9.09
N LEU A 70 -15.68 -6.76 8.79
CA LEU A 70 -16.77 -6.57 9.74
C LEU A 70 -17.82 -7.66 9.49
N ASP A 71 -18.21 -8.39 10.55
CA ASP A 71 -19.15 -9.51 10.48
C ASP A 71 -18.79 -10.59 9.44
N GLY A 72 -17.48 -10.79 9.20
CA GLY A 72 -16.95 -11.77 8.24
C GLY A 72 -16.81 -11.27 6.81
N GLU A 73 -17.34 -10.09 6.49
CA GLU A 73 -17.26 -9.47 5.17
C GLU A 73 -16.05 -8.55 5.05
N LEU A 74 -15.36 -8.59 3.90
CA LEU A 74 -14.28 -7.66 3.59
C LEU A 74 -14.88 -6.30 3.23
N ILE A 75 -14.63 -5.29 4.06
CA ILE A 75 -15.18 -3.94 3.87
C ILE A 75 -14.14 -2.95 3.32
N GLY A 76 -12.84 -3.25 3.43
CA GLY A 76 -11.78 -2.40 2.88
C GLY A 76 -10.39 -2.84 3.27
N PHE A 77 -9.41 -1.96 3.06
CA PHE A 77 -8.01 -2.17 3.40
C PHE A 77 -7.42 -0.95 4.10
N ALA A 78 -6.64 -1.19 5.15
CA ALA A 78 -5.69 -0.22 5.67
C ALA A 78 -4.32 -0.48 5.04
N VAL A 79 -3.77 0.53 4.38
CA VAL A 79 -2.50 0.44 3.66
C VAL A 79 -1.48 1.35 4.33
N CYS A 80 -0.26 0.87 4.50
CA CYS A 80 0.86 1.69 4.93
C CYS A 80 2.09 1.42 4.08
N VAL A 81 2.66 2.47 3.50
CA VAL A 81 3.89 2.44 2.73
C VAL A 81 4.99 3.14 3.52
N ALA A 82 6.17 2.53 3.60
CA ALA A 82 7.32 3.11 4.26
C ALA A 82 8.59 2.87 3.45
N HIS A 83 9.43 3.88 3.39
CA HIS A 83 10.73 3.80 2.77
C HIS A 83 11.72 3.24 3.79
N TYR A 84 12.20 2.03 3.56
CA TYR A 84 13.11 1.37 4.48
C TYR A 84 14.53 1.90 4.29
N PRO A 85 15.31 2.06 5.38
CA PRO A 85 16.66 2.61 5.30
C PRO A 85 17.66 1.67 4.61
N ASP A 86 17.32 0.38 4.45
CA ASP A 86 18.11 -0.60 3.71
C ASP A 86 17.20 -1.76 3.29
N ILE A 87 17.36 -2.23 2.04
CA ILE A 87 16.66 -3.39 1.48
C ILE A 87 17.65 -4.45 0.97
N GLY A 88 18.90 -4.40 1.45
CA GLY A 88 20.00 -5.20 0.95
C GLY A 88 20.65 -4.60 -0.29
N GLY A 89 20.89 -5.43 -1.30
CA GLY A 89 21.53 -5.02 -2.55
C GLY A 89 23.05 -4.84 -2.43
N ARG A 90 23.69 -4.46 -3.54
CA ARG A 90 25.15 -4.36 -3.64
C ARG A 90 25.74 -3.22 -2.80
N VAL A 91 24.98 -2.15 -2.55
CA VAL A 91 25.42 -0.98 -1.75
C VAL A 91 24.51 -0.77 -0.54
N ALA A 92 25.01 -0.06 0.48
CA ALA A 92 24.20 0.32 1.62
C ALA A 92 23.02 1.21 1.19
N GLY A 93 21.81 0.91 1.70
CA GLY A 93 20.59 1.62 1.35
C GLY A 93 19.86 1.12 0.10
N GLY A 94 20.45 0.18 -0.67
CA GLY A 94 19.81 -0.44 -1.84
C GLY A 94 19.77 0.41 -3.12
N ASN A 95 20.14 1.69 -3.06
CA ASN A 95 20.05 2.63 -4.18
C ASN A 95 21.41 2.86 -4.86
N ALA A 96 21.94 1.84 -5.55
CA ALA A 96 23.13 2.02 -6.37
C ALA A 96 22.75 2.71 -7.69
N VAL A 97 23.48 3.77 -8.05
CA VAL A 97 23.24 4.53 -9.28
C VAL A 97 23.77 3.84 -10.55
N ASP A 98 24.51 2.75 -10.37
CA ASP A 98 25.17 1.96 -11.40
C ASP A 98 24.67 0.49 -11.43
N SER A 99 23.53 0.19 -10.79
CA SER A 99 22.86 -1.09 -10.97
C SER A 99 22.40 -1.26 -12.41
N THR A 100 22.58 -2.46 -12.95
CA THR A 100 22.20 -2.82 -14.34
C THR A 100 21.07 -3.84 -14.41
N GLU A 101 20.73 -4.42 -13.26
CA GLU A 101 19.64 -5.38 -13.09
C GLU A 101 19.06 -5.26 -11.67
N ILE A 102 17.77 -5.51 -11.53
CA ILE A 102 17.03 -5.38 -10.26
C ILE A 102 17.57 -6.31 -9.15
N PHE A 103 18.22 -7.42 -9.52
CA PHE A 103 18.84 -8.34 -8.55
C PHE A 103 20.03 -7.73 -7.80
N GLN A 104 20.60 -6.64 -8.31
CA GLN A 104 21.67 -5.89 -7.64
C GLN A 104 21.13 -4.88 -6.62
N GLU A 105 19.84 -4.55 -6.68
CA GLU A 105 19.22 -3.47 -5.91
C GLU A 105 18.67 -3.94 -4.56
N GLY A 106 18.43 -5.24 -4.39
CA GLY A 106 18.10 -5.83 -3.09
C GLY A 106 16.93 -6.81 -3.14
N LEU A 107 16.26 -6.94 -1.99
CA LEU A 107 15.16 -7.87 -1.83
C LEU A 107 13.93 -7.44 -2.62
N GLN A 108 13.54 -8.30 -3.57
CA GLN A 108 12.25 -8.27 -4.22
C GLN A 108 11.27 -9.13 -3.41
N ILE A 109 10.31 -8.48 -2.77
CA ILE A 109 9.27 -9.09 -1.96
C ILE A 109 8.01 -9.10 -2.83
N PRO A 110 7.61 -10.26 -3.38
CA PRO A 110 6.35 -10.40 -4.09
C PRO A 110 5.18 -10.25 -3.12
N ALA A 111 3.96 -10.09 -3.63
CA ALA A 111 2.77 -10.06 -2.79
C ALA A 111 2.61 -11.38 -2.01
N VAL A 112 2.91 -11.34 -0.70
CA VAL A 112 2.86 -12.50 0.20
C VAL A 112 2.30 -12.11 1.57
N LYS A 113 1.87 -13.11 2.35
CA LYS A 113 1.40 -12.90 3.72
C LYS A 113 2.57 -12.74 4.70
N LEU A 114 2.66 -11.57 5.32
CA LEU A 114 3.46 -11.33 6.53
C LEU A 114 2.76 -11.86 7.79
N TYR A 115 1.43 -11.83 7.80
CA TYR A 115 0.60 -12.48 8.81
C TYR A 115 -0.49 -13.30 8.10
N ASP A 116 -0.71 -14.53 8.56
CA ASP A 116 -1.80 -15.40 8.11
C ASP A 116 -2.75 -15.63 9.29
N ARG A 117 -3.97 -15.08 9.19
CA ARG A 117 -5.00 -15.17 10.24
C ARG A 117 -4.49 -14.78 11.63
N GLY A 118 -3.71 -13.70 11.70
CA GLY A 118 -3.13 -13.17 12.94
C GLY A 118 -1.81 -13.80 13.37
N ILE A 119 -1.37 -14.88 12.73
CA ILE A 119 -0.10 -15.55 13.02
C ILE A 119 0.99 -14.95 12.12
N ARG A 120 2.08 -14.45 12.73
CA ARG A 120 3.19 -13.87 11.97
C ARG A 120 3.97 -14.96 11.24
N ASN A 121 4.35 -14.68 10.00
CA ASN A 121 5.30 -15.51 9.26
C ASN A 121 6.75 -15.18 9.71
N ASP A 122 7.19 -15.84 10.77
CA ASP A 122 8.53 -15.63 11.33
C ASP A 122 9.65 -15.99 10.35
N ALA A 123 9.44 -16.97 9.48
CA ALA A 123 10.41 -17.37 8.46
C ALA A 123 10.62 -16.25 7.42
N LEU A 124 9.53 -15.65 6.93
CA LEU A 124 9.61 -14.50 6.01
C LEU A 124 10.29 -13.31 6.68
N GLN A 125 9.91 -12.97 7.91
CA GLN A 125 10.55 -11.86 8.61
C GLN A 125 12.04 -12.12 8.85
N ALA A 126 12.43 -13.34 9.22
CA ALA A 126 13.84 -13.71 9.37
C ALA A 126 14.62 -13.55 8.06
N MET A 127 14.02 -13.93 6.92
CA MET A 127 14.62 -13.74 5.61
C MET A 127 14.81 -12.26 5.26
N ILE A 128 13.81 -11.42 5.53
CA ILE A 128 13.93 -9.96 5.31
C ILE A 128 15.05 -9.39 6.18
N LEU A 129 15.00 -9.63 7.49
CA LEU A 129 15.95 -9.05 8.44
C LEU A 129 17.38 -9.56 8.26
N ARG A 130 17.57 -10.78 7.74
CA ARG A 130 18.90 -11.32 7.44
C ARG A 130 19.58 -10.61 6.27
N ASN A 131 18.80 -10.09 5.32
CA ASN A 131 19.32 -9.54 4.07
C ASN A 131 19.45 -8.00 4.09
N VAL A 132 19.31 -7.38 5.27
CA VAL A 132 19.48 -5.93 5.45
C VAL A 132 20.61 -5.62 6.43
N ARG A 133 21.25 -4.47 6.26
CA ARG A 133 22.39 -4.02 7.09
C ARG A 133 21.96 -3.45 8.44
N VAL A 134 20.72 -2.95 8.54
CA VAL A 134 20.17 -2.30 9.74
C VAL A 134 18.90 -3.03 10.24
N PRO A 135 19.00 -4.32 10.63
CA PRO A 135 17.83 -5.15 10.94
C PRO A 135 16.98 -4.62 12.10
N ALA A 136 17.58 -3.97 13.10
CA ALA A 136 16.82 -3.38 14.21
C ALA A 136 15.92 -2.22 13.75
N ALA A 137 16.41 -1.37 12.83
CA ALA A 137 15.62 -0.28 12.26
C ALA A 137 14.50 -0.82 11.38
N VAL A 138 14.82 -1.75 10.47
CA VAL A 138 13.85 -2.40 9.57
C VAL A 138 12.76 -3.16 10.35
N ALA A 139 13.11 -3.84 11.44
CA ALA A 139 12.13 -4.47 12.33
C ALA A 139 11.22 -3.44 13.01
N GLY A 140 11.77 -2.27 13.37
CA GLY A 140 11.02 -1.12 13.87
C GLY A 140 10.03 -0.58 12.84
N ASP A 141 10.45 -0.42 11.58
CA ASP A 141 9.60 0.05 10.49
C ASP A 141 8.45 -0.93 10.19
N LEU A 142 8.72 -2.24 10.13
CA LEU A 142 7.69 -3.28 10.01
C LEU A 142 6.64 -3.17 11.13
N ALA A 143 7.11 -3.03 12.38
CA ALA A 143 6.23 -2.90 13.54
C ALA A 143 5.41 -1.61 13.49
N ALA A 144 6.03 -0.49 13.09
CA ALA A 144 5.39 0.81 12.96
C ALA A 144 4.29 0.81 11.87
N GLN A 145 4.57 0.23 10.70
CA GLN A 145 3.58 0.09 9.63
C GLN A 145 2.39 -0.77 10.09
N ARG A 146 2.64 -1.91 10.74
CA ARG A 146 1.56 -2.76 11.29
C ARG A 146 0.74 -2.02 12.34
N ALA A 147 1.37 -1.22 13.20
CA ALA A 147 0.67 -0.38 14.17
C ALA A 147 -0.22 0.67 13.48
N ALA A 148 0.28 1.33 12.44
CA ALA A 148 -0.49 2.28 11.64
C ALA A 148 -1.70 1.63 10.97
N CYS A 149 -1.52 0.47 10.33
CA CYS A 149 -2.63 -0.27 9.71
C CYS A 149 -3.69 -0.70 10.72
N ARG A 150 -3.31 -1.12 11.94
CA ARG A 150 -4.26 -1.45 13.01
C ARG A 150 -5.06 -0.24 13.48
N VAL A 151 -4.46 0.96 13.51
CA VAL A 151 -5.22 2.19 13.80
C VAL A 151 -6.22 2.47 12.67
N GLY A 152 -5.78 2.34 11.41
CA GLY A 152 -6.65 2.49 10.23
C GLY A 152 -7.86 1.54 10.26
N GLU A 153 -7.61 0.25 10.50
CA GLU A 153 -8.64 -0.78 10.67
C GLU A 153 -9.67 -0.39 11.74
N ARG A 154 -9.22 -0.03 12.95
CA ARG A 154 -10.11 0.34 14.05
C ARG A 154 -11.00 1.53 13.69
N GLN A 155 -10.44 2.57 13.09
CA GLN A 155 -11.20 3.76 12.73
C GLN A 155 -12.16 3.49 11.56
N TYR A 156 -11.77 2.64 10.61
CA TYR A 156 -12.64 2.23 9.52
C TYR A 156 -13.85 1.43 10.03
N ILE A 157 -13.63 0.50 10.98
CA ILE A 157 -14.71 -0.26 11.63
C ILE A 157 -15.68 0.68 12.34
N VAL A 158 -15.19 1.67 13.09
CA VAL A 158 -16.06 2.68 13.76
C VAL A 158 -16.94 3.42 12.73
N LEU A 159 -16.41 3.75 11.55
CA LEU A 159 -17.19 4.36 10.47
C LEU A 159 -18.23 3.38 9.89
N ALA A 160 -17.85 2.13 9.67
CA ALA A 160 -18.73 1.09 9.14
C ALA A 160 -19.86 0.75 10.12
N GLU A 161 -19.60 0.69 11.43
CA GLU A 161 -20.63 0.50 12.46
C GLU A 161 -21.60 1.69 12.50
N ARG A 162 -21.09 2.92 12.35
CA ARG A 162 -21.91 4.13 12.36
C ARG A 162 -22.83 4.25 11.14
N TYR A 163 -22.32 3.91 9.96
CA TYR A 163 -23.02 4.12 8.69
C TYR A 163 -23.56 2.84 8.04
N THR A 164 -23.35 1.68 8.68
CA THR A 164 -23.47 0.33 8.10
C THR A 164 -22.45 0.08 6.96
N PRO A 165 -22.08 -1.18 6.67
CA PRO A 165 -21.20 -1.50 5.55
C PRO A 165 -21.70 -0.96 4.20
N ASP A 166 -22.98 -1.16 3.89
CA ASP A 166 -23.58 -0.71 2.63
C ASP A 166 -23.67 0.81 2.55
N GLY A 167 -24.07 1.46 3.65
CA GLY A 167 -24.15 2.92 3.71
C GLY A 167 -22.77 3.57 3.60
N LEU A 168 -21.74 2.99 4.24
CA LEU A 168 -20.36 3.45 4.09
C LEU A 168 -19.88 3.31 2.64
N HIS A 169 -20.19 2.19 1.97
CA HIS A 169 -19.83 1.97 0.59
C HIS A 169 -20.46 3.01 -0.35
N GLN A 170 -21.75 3.32 -0.18
CA GLN A 170 -22.43 4.37 -0.95
C GLN A 170 -21.82 5.76 -0.72
N LEU A 171 -21.45 6.07 0.53
CA LEU A 171 -20.77 7.33 0.87
C LEU A 171 -19.38 7.43 0.20
N ILE A 172 -18.65 6.31 0.15
CA ILE A 172 -17.37 6.23 -0.54
C ILE A 172 -17.55 6.48 -2.04
N ASP A 173 -18.53 5.82 -2.68
CA ASP A 173 -18.82 6.03 -4.10
C ASP A 173 -19.14 7.50 -4.41
N GLU A 174 -19.99 8.14 -3.60
CA GLU A 174 -20.31 9.55 -3.80
C GLU A 174 -19.09 10.47 -3.55
N LEU A 175 -18.23 10.15 -2.59
CA LEU A 175 -16.98 10.90 -2.35
C LEU A 175 -16.04 10.82 -3.55
N LEU A 176 -15.88 9.64 -4.14
CA LEU A 176 -15.06 9.42 -5.34
C LEU A 176 -15.67 10.13 -6.55
N ASN A 177 -16.97 9.98 -6.78
CA ASN A 177 -17.69 10.65 -7.88
C ASN A 177 -17.61 12.18 -7.76
N ARG A 178 -17.75 12.72 -6.55
CA ARG A 178 -17.60 14.16 -6.28
C ARG A 178 -16.19 14.64 -6.61
N THR A 179 -15.17 13.86 -6.26
CA THR A 179 -13.76 14.17 -6.55
C THR A 179 -13.53 14.19 -8.06
N GLU A 180 -14.01 13.18 -8.78
CA GLU A 180 -13.93 13.13 -10.24
C GLU A 180 -14.60 14.34 -10.91
N ARG A 181 -15.86 14.66 -10.51
CA ARG A 181 -16.58 15.83 -11.05
C ARG A 181 -15.82 17.14 -10.82
N ARG A 182 -15.18 17.29 -9.66
CA ARG A 182 -14.38 18.49 -9.35
C ARG A 182 -13.13 18.56 -10.23
N VAL A 183 -12.38 17.47 -10.36
CA VAL A 183 -11.20 17.42 -11.24
C VAL A 183 -11.59 17.72 -12.68
N ARG A 184 -12.66 17.09 -13.19
CA ARG A 184 -13.20 17.33 -14.53
C ARG A 184 -13.60 18.79 -14.74
N SER A 185 -14.21 19.42 -13.74
CA SER A 185 -14.57 20.83 -13.80
C SER A 185 -13.36 21.76 -13.85
N GLU A 186 -12.26 21.46 -13.15
CA GLU A 186 -11.04 22.28 -13.23
C GLU A 186 -10.31 22.07 -14.57
N LEU A 187 -10.26 20.82 -15.06
CA LEU A 187 -9.71 20.51 -16.38
C LEU A 187 -10.47 21.23 -17.50
N ALA A 188 -11.79 21.32 -17.42
CA ALA A 188 -12.63 22.02 -18.40
C ALA A 188 -12.39 23.55 -18.46
N ARG A 189 -11.66 24.12 -17.49
CA ARG A 189 -11.28 25.54 -17.48
C ARG A 189 -9.97 25.80 -18.22
N LEU A 190 -9.20 24.75 -18.50
CA LEU A 190 -7.98 24.86 -19.29
C LEU A 190 -8.38 25.11 -20.76
N PRO A 191 -7.64 25.98 -21.49
CA PRO A 191 -7.88 26.16 -22.91
C PRO A 191 -7.67 24.84 -23.68
N ASP A 192 -8.50 24.60 -24.68
CA ASP A 192 -8.29 23.49 -25.60
C ASP A 192 -6.97 23.70 -26.35
N GLY A 193 -6.10 22.69 -26.34
CA GLY A 193 -4.80 22.77 -26.98
C GLY A 193 -3.92 21.55 -26.72
N GLN A 194 -2.78 21.52 -27.40
CA GLN A 194 -1.71 20.56 -27.13
C GLN A 194 -0.60 21.28 -26.38
N TYR A 195 -0.23 20.74 -25.23
CA TYR A 195 0.83 21.25 -24.38
C TYR A 195 1.96 20.22 -24.35
N GLY A 196 3.20 20.66 -24.50
CA GLY A 196 4.37 19.78 -24.49
C GLY A 196 5.51 20.39 -23.68
N PHE A 197 6.31 19.53 -23.06
CA PHE A 197 7.56 19.89 -22.40
C PHE A 197 8.58 18.77 -22.64
N ALA A 198 9.87 19.09 -22.57
CA ALA A 198 10.95 18.12 -22.62
C ALA A 198 11.89 18.36 -21.43
N ASP A 199 12.30 17.29 -20.78
CA ASP A 199 13.31 17.24 -19.72
C ASP A 199 14.41 16.26 -20.13
N TYR A 200 15.63 16.45 -19.61
CA TYR A 200 16.80 15.62 -19.97
C TYR A 200 17.62 15.22 -18.74
#